data_AF-A0A848ZQE9-F1
#
_entry.id   AF-A0A848ZQE9-F1
#
_cell.length_a   1.000
_cell.length_b   1.000
_cell.length_c   1.000
_cell.angle_alpha   90.00
_cell.angle_beta   90.00
_cell.angle_gamma   90.00
#
_symmetry.space_group_name_H-M   'P 1'
#
loop_
_entity.id
_entity.type
_entity.pdbx_description
1 polymer ?
#
loop_
_entity_poly.entity_id
_entity_poly.type
_entity_poly.pdbx_seq_one_letter_code
_entity_poly.pdbx_strand_id
1 'polypeptide(L)'
;TAPRVEKDINAKNLWDKIVHNAWQSAEPGILFWDTIINESVPDCYADLGYQTVSTNPCGEIPLCPYDSCRLLAINLFSYVEEPFTSNAHFNFSLFRKHIAAAQRIMDDIIDLELEKVDGILGKIQADPELQETKAVEIRLWEKIKEKALQGRRTGIGITAEGDMLAALGMRYGSEEATKFSIEVHKTIALEAYRASVHTAKDRGAFEIFDAEREKENPFILRLKEADEKLYYEMLEYGRRNIALLTIAPTGTTSLMTQTTSGIEPVFLPVYKRRRKVNPNEQNVKVDFVDEVGDSWEEYVVFHHRFKQWMRTEGLDTETTYTQEELDKIVARSPYHKATSNDVDWLSKVRLQGAVQKWIDHSISVTINLPNDVSEQLVGKLYLEAWKAGCKGVTVYRDGSRSGVLISNETETEETLTSFPTKRPQVLEADVVRFQNNKEKWIAFIGLMEDQPYEIFTGLADDEDGILIPRWVDDGLIIKNREEDGTSRYDFQYKNKRGYKTTIEGLSHKFNPEYWNYAKLISGTLRHGMPIVKVVDLINSLQLEGESINTWKNGVARALKRFVTDGTEAKGQKCDNCTSTNLIYQEGCLTCKDCGSSKCG
;
A
#
# COMPACT_ATOMS: atom_id res chain seq x y z
N THR A 1 1.24 38.50 15.36
CA THR A 1 2.36 37.84 14.67
C THR A 1 2.49 36.45 15.25
N ALA A 2 2.24 35.41 14.46
CA ALA A 2 2.43 34.03 14.92
C ALA A 2 3.92 33.81 15.26
N PRO A 3 4.26 33.00 16.28
CA PRO A 3 5.66 32.69 16.56
C PRO A 3 6.27 31.94 15.37
N ARG A 4 7.35 32.47 14.82
CA ARG A 4 8.13 31.83 13.75
C ARG A 4 9.22 30.99 14.40
N VAL A 5 9.20 29.68 14.17
CA VAL A 5 10.27 28.75 14.59
C VAL A 5 11.08 28.42 13.35
N GLU A 6 12.39 28.64 13.40
CA GLU A 6 13.30 28.37 12.29
C GLU A 6 14.45 27.48 12.75
N LYS A 7 14.91 26.59 11.86
CA LYS A 7 16.05 25.73 12.11
C LYS A 7 16.80 25.44 10.81
N ASP A 8 18.09 25.74 10.80
CA ASP A 8 18.96 25.33 9.70
C ASP A 8 19.28 23.84 9.79
N ILE A 9 19.16 23.13 8.66
CA ILE A 9 19.41 21.71 8.55
C ILE A 9 20.19 21.40 7.27
N ASN A 10 20.91 20.27 7.27
CA ASN A 10 21.59 19.80 6.08
C ASN A 10 20.57 19.25 5.06
N ALA A 11 20.51 19.84 3.87
CA ALA A 11 19.56 19.46 2.83
C ALA A 11 19.70 18.01 2.38
N LYS A 12 20.94 17.48 2.30
CA LYS A 12 21.19 16.08 1.94
C LYS A 12 20.64 15.12 2.99
N ASN A 13 20.82 15.42 4.28
CA ASN A 13 20.25 14.58 5.34
C ASN A 13 18.71 14.55 5.32
N LEU A 14 18.07 15.68 4.99
CA LEU A 14 16.61 15.70 4.81
C LEU A 14 16.19 14.88 3.58
N TRP A 15 16.90 15.04 2.46
CA TRP A 15 16.67 14.27 1.25
C TRP A 15 16.80 12.77 1.47
N ASP A 16 17.91 12.34 2.08
CA ASP A 16 18.17 10.92 2.39
C ASP A 16 17.06 10.37 3.31
N LYS A 17 16.55 11.17 4.26
CA LYS A 17 15.40 10.78 5.10
C LYS A 17 14.10 10.63 4.31
N ILE A 18 13.82 11.53 3.35
CA ILE A 18 12.65 11.43 2.47
C ILE A 18 12.72 10.14 1.65
N VAL A 19 13.87 9.87 1.04
CA VAL A 19 14.12 8.67 0.22
C VAL A 19 14.00 7.40 1.07
N HIS A 20 14.60 7.37 2.25
CA HIS A 20 14.51 6.23 3.17
C HIS A 20 13.06 5.92 3.54
N ASN A 21 12.27 6.93 3.91
CA ASN A 21 10.86 6.73 4.27
C ASN A 21 10.05 6.22 3.08
N ALA A 22 10.26 6.78 1.88
CA ALA A 22 9.57 6.33 0.68
C ALA A 22 9.91 4.87 0.36
N TRP A 23 11.18 4.48 0.50
CA TRP A 23 11.63 3.10 0.32
C TRP A 23 11.06 2.14 1.39
N GLN A 24 10.94 2.59 2.64
CA GLN A 24 10.41 1.81 3.75
C GLN A 24 8.88 1.64 3.71
N SER A 25 8.14 2.66 3.29
CA SER A 25 6.68 2.77 3.52
C SER A 25 5.82 3.14 2.31
N ALA A 26 6.44 3.29 1.14
CA ALA A 26 5.86 3.88 -0.08
C ALA A 26 5.44 5.36 0.07
N GLU A 27 5.85 6.05 1.15
CA GLU A 27 5.54 7.46 1.41
C GLU A 27 6.75 8.22 1.97
N PRO A 28 6.91 9.51 1.65
CA PRO A 28 5.99 10.31 0.85
C PRO A 28 6.24 10.16 -0.66
N GLY A 29 5.18 10.29 -1.46
CA GLY A 29 5.30 10.77 -2.84
C GLY A 29 5.84 12.21 -2.90
N ILE A 30 6.41 12.61 -4.03
CA ILE A 30 6.99 13.96 -4.22
C ILE A 30 6.21 14.74 -5.28
N LEU A 31 5.93 16.01 -4.99
CA LEU A 31 5.41 16.99 -5.94
C LEU A 31 6.47 18.07 -6.19
N PHE A 32 6.62 18.48 -7.44
CA PHE A 32 7.56 19.50 -7.87
C PHE A 32 6.82 20.82 -8.08
N TRP A 33 6.73 21.62 -7.01
CA TRP A 33 5.88 22.81 -6.97
C TRP A 33 6.23 23.86 -8.04
N ASP A 34 7.51 24.09 -8.29
CA ASP A 34 7.96 25.02 -9.34
C ASP A 34 7.49 24.55 -10.72
N THR A 35 7.61 23.26 -11.03
CA THR A 35 7.13 22.68 -12.29
C THR A 35 5.60 22.79 -12.40
N ILE A 36 4.89 22.50 -11.31
CA ILE A 36 3.42 22.60 -11.26
C ILE A 36 2.98 24.03 -11.55
N ILE A 37 3.48 25.02 -10.81
CA ILE A 37 3.07 26.41 -10.95
C ILE A 37 3.45 26.96 -12.34
N ASN A 38 4.66 26.68 -12.82
CA ASN A 38 5.13 27.19 -14.10
C ASN A 38 4.32 26.64 -15.30
N GLU A 39 3.92 25.37 -15.26
CA GLU A 39 3.16 24.72 -16.35
C GLU A 39 1.63 24.84 -16.16
N SER A 40 1.16 25.42 -15.05
CA SER A 40 -0.26 25.52 -14.70
C SER A 40 -0.90 26.72 -15.38
N VAL A 41 -1.90 26.48 -16.21
CA VAL A 41 -2.72 27.54 -16.81
C VAL A 41 -3.55 28.29 -15.75
N PRO A 42 -4.19 27.61 -14.77
CA PRO A 42 -4.91 28.30 -13.68
C PRO A 42 -4.07 29.27 -12.85
N ASP A 43 -2.78 28.99 -12.64
CA ASP A 43 -1.90 29.88 -11.86
C ASP A 43 -1.64 31.23 -12.54
N CYS A 44 -1.97 31.38 -13.83
CA CYS A 44 -2.02 32.69 -14.51
C CYS A 44 -3.10 33.63 -13.93
N TYR A 45 -4.03 33.09 -13.13
CA TYR A 45 -5.14 33.78 -12.48
C TYR A 45 -4.99 33.78 -10.95
N ALA A 46 -3.77 33.67 -10.44
CA ALA A 46 -3.49 33.58 -9.00
C ALA A 46 -4.07 34.75 -8.18
N ASP A 47 -4.03 35.97 -8.71
CA ASP A 47 -4.63 37.18 -8.13
C ASP A 47 -6.16 37.13 -8.05
N LEU A 48 -6.80 36.27 -8.85
CA LEU A 48 -8.25 36.00 -8.81
C LEU A 48 -8.59 34.78 -7.93
N GLY A 49 -7.63 34.32 -7.12
CA GLY A 49 -7.80 33.20 -6.19
C GLY A 49 -7.76 31.82 -6.85
N TYR A 50 -7.07 31.68 -7.99
CA TYR A 50 -6.80 30.41 -8.66
C TYR A 50 -5.38 29.88 -8.40
N GLN A 51 -4.66 30.49 -7.46
CA GLN A 51 -3.35 30.02 -7.03
C GLN A 51 -3.46 28.58 -6.53
N THR A 52 -2.59 27.72 -7.04
CA THR A 52 -2.45 26.35 -6.53
C THR A 52 -1.90 26.38 -5.11
N VAL A 53 -2.64 25.81 -4.16
CA VAL A 53 -2.25 25.75 -2.73
C VAL A 53 -2.06 24.34 -2.21
N SER A 54 -2.66 23.36 -2.88
CA SER A 54 -2.58 21.93 -2.53
C SER A 54 -2.86 21.08 -3.76
N THR A 55 -2.70 19.77 -3.62
CA THR A 55 -3.21 18.77 -4.54
C THR A 55 -4.45 18.07 -3.96
N ASN A 56 -5.20 17.37 -4.80
CA ASN A 56 -6.12 16.32 -4.39
C ASN A 56 -5.37 15.07 -3.84
N PRO A 57 -6.07 14.08 -3.24
CA PRO A 57 -5.44 12.93 -2.59
C PRO A 57 -4.54 12.06 -3.49
N CYS A 58 -4.76 12.07 -4.80
CA CYS A 58 -4.05 11.20 -5.74
C CYS A 58 -2.88 11.91 -6.46
N GLY A 59 -2.68 13.22 -6.27
CA GLY A 59 -1.52 13.95 -6.82
C GLY A 59 -1.68 14.45 -8.27
N GLU A 60 -2.78 14.12 -8.94
CA GLU A 60 -3.02 14.41 -10.36
C GLU A 60 -3.70 15.76 -10.61
N ILE A 61 -4.31 16.38 -9.60
CA ILE A 61 -4.92 17.71 -9.73
C ILE A 61 -4.36 18.66 -8.68
N PRO A 62 -3.47 19.59 -9.10
CA PRO A 62 -3.17 20.79 -8.34
C PRO A 62 -4.40 21.70 -8.30
N LEU A 63 -4.82 22.10 -7.11
CA LEU A 63 -6.08 22.80 -6.85
C LEU A 63 -5.86 24.12 -6.11
N CYS A 64 -6.67 25.11 -6.49
CA CYS A 64 -6.94 26.27 -5.67
C CYS A 64 -8.03 25.95 -4.63
N PRO A 65 -8.24 26.79 -3.61
CA PRO A 65 -9.30 26.57 -2.61
C PRO A 65 -10.69 26.43 -3.25
N TYR A 66 -11.50 25.50 -2.72
CA TYR A 66 -12.91 25.27 -3.10
C TYR A 66 -13.14 24.78 -4.53
N ASP A 67 -12.10 24.36 -5.24
CA ASP A 67 -12.21 23.82 -6.58
C ASP A 67 -12.50 22.31 -6.56
N SER A 68 -13.14 21.81 -7.62
CA SER A 68 -13.66 20.43 -7.70
C SER A 68 -12.95 19.61 -8.77
N CYS A 69 -12.76 18.32 -8.47
CA CYS A 69 -12.18 17.35 -9.39
C CYS A 69 -13.29 16.63 -10.17
N ARG A 70 -13.34 16.82 -11.49
CA ARG A 70 -14.24 16.11 -12.42
C ARG A 70 -13.39 15.30 -13.37
N LEU A 71 -13.59 13.99 -13.40
CA LEU A 71 -12.69 13.06 -14.09
C LEU A 71 -13.42 12.21 -15.13
N LEU A 72 -12.76 12.01 -16.27
CA LEU A 72 -13.14 11.05 -17.29
C LEU A 72 -11.88 10.44 -17.89
N ALA A 73 -11.86 9.12 -18.08
CA ALA A 73 -10.74 8.43 -18.70
C ALA A 73 -11.15 7.84 -20.06
N ILE A 74 -10.36 8.14 -21.10
CA ILE A 74 -10.50 7.55 -22.43
C ILE A 74 -9.73 6.22 -22.48
N ASN A 75 -10.41 5.13 -22.83
CA ASN A 75 -9.76 3.82 -23.00
C ASN A 75 -9.01 3.76 -24.34
N LEU A 76 -7.67 3.85 -24.28
CA LEU A 76 -6.82 3.89 -25.47
C LEU A 76 -6.86 2.60 -26.30
N PHE A 77 -7.02 1.44 -25.65
CA PHE A 77 -7.10 0.15 -26.35
C PHE A 77 -8.28 0.09 -27.31
N SER A 78 -9.39 0.78 -27.00
CA SER A 78 -10.60 0.80 -27.86
C SER A 78 -10.38 1.45 -29.23
N TYR A 79 -9.26 2.13 -29.45
CA TYR A 79 -8.92 2.77 -30.73
C TYR A 79 -7.89 1.96 -31.53
N VAL A 80 -7.46 0.80 -31.04
CA VAL A 80 -6.59 -0.09 -31.81
C VAL A 80 -7.46 -1.00 -32.68
N GLU A 81 -7.34 -0.85 -33.99
CA GLU A 81 -7.96 -1.72 -34.98
C GLU A 81 -7.05 -2.92 -35.26
N GLU A 82 -7.66 -4.09 -35.50
CA GLU A 82 -6.94 -5.38 -35.70
C GLU A 82 -5.84 -5.64 -34.62
N PRO A 83 -6.17 -5.53 -33.31
CA PRO A 83 -5.17 -5.58 -32.25
C PRO A 83 -4.43 -6.93 -32.23
N PHE A 84 -3.13 -6.86 -31.91
CA PHE A 84 -2.22 -8.01 -31.85
C PHE A 84 -1.90 -8.67 -33.20
N THR A 85 -2.26 -8.03 -34.32
CA THR A 85 -1.91 -8.49 -35.67
C THR A 85 -0.83 -7.59 -36.29
N SER A 86 -0.27 -8.02 -37.43
CA SER A 86 0.65 -7.18 -38.21
C SER A 86 -0.01 -5.94 -38.84
N ASN A 87 -1.35 -5.91 -38.91
CA ASN A 87 -2.13 -4.78 -39.45
C ASN A 87 -2.61 -3.83 -38.35
N ALA A 88 -2.22 -4.08 -37.09
CA ALA A 88 -2.67 -3.30 -35.97
C ALA A 88 -2.32 -1.82 -36.14
N HIS A 89 -3.31 -0.95 -36.01
CA HIS A 89 -3.10 0.49 -36.12
C HIS A 89 -4.08 1.27 -35.24
N PHE A 90 -3.72 2.51 -34.91
CA PHE A 90 -4.51 3.35 -34.03
C PHE A 90 -5.43 4.29 -34.82
N ASN A 91 -6.73 4.25 -34.55
CA ASN A 91 -7.72 5.08 -35.23
C ASN A 91 -7.77 6.50 -34.63
N PHE A 92 -6.83 7.36 -35.07
CA PHE A 92 -6.78 8.76 -34.65
C PHE A 92 -8.03 9.56 -35.03
N SER A 93 -8.71 9.24 -36.14
CA SER A 93 -9.92 9.95 -36.56
C SER A 93 -11.04 9.79 -35.54
N LEU A 94 -11.32 8.54 -35.14
CA LEU A 94 -12.30 8.21 -34.12
C LEU A 94 -11.90 8.77 -32.75
N PHE A 95 -10.61 8.68 -32.42
CA PHE A 95 -10.06 9.20 -31.19
C PHE A 95 -10.30 10.70 -31.04
N ARG A 96 -9.97 11.51 -32.06
CA ARG A 96 -10.22 12.97 -32.05
C ARG A 96 -11.70 13.29 -31.85
N LYS A 97 -12.58 12.58 -32.56
CA LYS A 97 -14.04 12.74 -32.42
C LYS A 97 -14.51 12.46 -30.99
N HIS A 98 -14.01 11.40 -30.36
CA HIS A 98 -14.40 11.03 -29.00
C HIS A 98 -13.81 11.95 -27.93
N ILE A 99 -12.59 12.48 -28.11
CA ILE A 99 -12.04 13.50 -27.21
C ILE A 99 -12.92 14.76 -27.21
N ALA A 100 -13.36 15.21 -28.40
CA ALA A 100 -14.25 16.36 -28.49
C ALA A 100 -15.60 16.13 -27.81
N ALA A 101 -16.19 14.93 -27.98
CA ALA A 101 -17.41 14.55 -27.28
C ALA A 101 -17.19 14.46 -25.75
N ALA A 102 -16.05 13.91 -25.32
CA ALA A 102 -15.70 13.82 -23.91
C ALA A 102 -15.58 15.21 -23.27
N GLN A 103 -14.92 16.17 -23.92
CA GLN A 103 -14.84 17.54 -23.40
C GLN A 103 -16.21 18.20 -23.27
N ARG A 104 -17.11 17.96 -24.23
CA ARG A 104 -18.49 18.46 -24.13
C ARG A 104 -19.24 17.84 -22.95
N ILE A 105 -19.13 16.52 -22.76
CA ILE A 105 -19.72 15.81 -21.62
C ILE A 105 -19.15 16.35 -20.31
N MET A 106 -17.84 16.60 -20.25
CA MET A 106 -17.18 17.16 -19.07
C MET A 106 -17.67 18.57 -18.73
N ASP A 107 -17.93 19.42 -19.73
CA ASP A 107 -18.55 20.72 -19.51
C ASP A 107 -20.00 20.61 -19.03
N ASP A 108 -20.78 19.69 -19.60
CA ASP A 108 -22.16 19.42 -19.17
C ASP A 108 -22.22 18.89 -17.72
N ILE A 109 -21.24 18.09 -17.28
CA ILE A 109 -21.12 17.59 -15.90
C ILE A 109 -20.96 18.74 -14.90
N ILE A 110 -20.32 19.84 -15.28
CA ILE A 110 -20.19 21.02 -14.40
C ILE A 110 -21.57 21.60 -14.12
N ASP A 111 -22.41 21.74 -15.14
CA ASP A 111 -23.75 22.29 -14.97
C ASP A 111 -24.62 21.36 -14.11
N LEU A 112 -24.52 20.04 -14.32
CA LEU A 112 -25.18 19.05 -13.47
C LEU A 112 -24.71 19.08 -12.01
N GLU A 113 -23.42 19.32 -11.76
CA GLU A 113 -22.92 19.50 -10.40
C GLU A 113 -23.48 20.77 -9.76
N LEU A 114 -23.53 21.88 -10.50
CA LEU A 114 -24.07 23.14 -10.01
C LEU A 114 -25.56 23.01 -9.65
N GLU A 115 -26.34 22.25 -10.42
CA GLU A 115 -27.73 21.90 -10.06
C GLU A 115 -27.81 21.15 -8.72
N LYS A 116 -26.84 20.26 -8.43
CA LYS A 116 -26.78 19.57 -7.13
C LYS A 116 -26.38 20.50 -6.00
N VAL A 117 -25.43 21.40 -6.24
CA VAL A 117 -25.06 22.43 -5.25
C VAL A 117 -26.25 23.32 -4.92
N ASP A 118 -27.07 23.69 -5.92
CA ASP A 118 -28.30 24.44 -5.70
C ASP A 118 -29.34 23.66 -4.90
N GLY A 119 -29.48 22.35 -5.16
CA GLY A 119 -30.31 21.48 -4.33
C GLY A 119 -29.83 21.39 -2.87
N ILE A 120 -28.52 21.36 -2.65
CA ILE A 120 -27.93 21.35 -1.31
C ILE A 120 -28.19 22.68 -0.59
N LEU A 121 -27.92 23.82 -1.25
CA LEU A 121 -28.20 25.15 -0.70
C LEU A 121 -29.69 25.31 -0.37
N GLY A 122 -30.59 24.85 -1.25
CA GLY A 122 -32.03 24.86 -1.00
C GLY A 122 -32.43 23.99 0.21
N LYS A 123 -31.79 22.83 0.40
CA LYS A 123 -32.01 21.98 1.57
C LYS A 123 -31.54 22.65 2.87
N ILE A 124 -30.35 23.26 2.86
CA ILE A 124 -29.82 24.00 4.03
C ILE A 124 -30.74 25.19 4.35
N GLN A 125 -31.24 25.89 3.33
CA GLN A 125 -32.15 27.01 3.53
C GLN A 125 -33.48 26.58 4.17
N ALA A 126 -34.04 25.43 3.75
CA ALA A 126 -35.28 24.88 4.27
C ALA A 126 -35.15 24.25 5.68
N ASP A 127 -33.93 23.98 6.14
CA ASP A 127 -33.65 23.44 7.46
C ASP A 127 -34.10 24.43 8.57
N PRO A 128 -34.85 23.99 9.60
CA PRO A 128 -35.36 24.86 10.66
C PRO A 128 -34.28 25.45 11.60
N GLU A 129 -33.03 24.98 11.52
CA GLU A 129 -31.91 25.52 12.30
C GLU A 129 -31.67 27.02 12.04
N LEU A 130 -31.08 27.70 13.03
CA LEU A 130 -30.78 29.13 12.96
C LEU A 130 -29.77 29.45 11.85
N GLN A 131 -29.89 30.65 11.26
CA GLN A 131 -29.00 31.07 10.16
C GLN A 131 -27.53 31.10 10.56
N GLU A 132 -27.21 31.50 11.79
CA GLU A 132 -25.84 31.51 12.30
C GLU A 132 -25.23 30.10 12.33
N THR A 133 -26.00 29.08 12.72
CA THR A 133 -25.58 27.68 12.71
C THR A 133 -25.23 27.20 11.30
N LYS A 134 -25.99 27.63 10.30
CA LYS A 134 -25.85 27.19 8.90
C LYS A 134 -24.86 28.02 8.08
N ALA A 135 -24.44 29.19 8.58
CA ALA A 135 -23.66 30.18 7.84
C ALA A 135 -22.32 29.64 7.30
N VAL A 136 -21.65 28.76 8.05
CA VAL A 136 -20.38 28.15 7.62
C VAL A 136 -20.57 27.22 6.44
N GLU A 137 -21.61 26.37 6.49
CA GLU A 137 -21.91 25.41 5.43
C GLU A 137 -22.41 26.13 4.16
N ILE A 138 -23.30 27.12 4.30
CA ILE A 138 -23.76 27.95 3.18
C ILE A 138 -22.56 28.58 2.47
N ARG A 139 -21.67 29.23 3.23
CA ARG A 139 -20.49 29.91 2.68
C ARG A 139 -19.53 28.93 2.00
N LEU A 140 -19.41 27.70 2.49
CA LEU A 140 -18.61 26.66 1.84
C LEU A 140 -19.17 26.33 0.45
N TRP A 141 -20.48 26.02 0.36
CA TRP A 141 -21.12 25.66 -0.90
C TRP A 141 -21.19 26.82 -1.89
N GLU A 142 -21.42 28.05 -1.43
CA GLU A 142 -21.36 29.25 -2.27
C GLU A 142 -19.98 29.44 -2.91
N LYS A 143 -18.91 29.23 -2.14
CA LYS A 143 -17.54 29.32 -2.67
C LYS A 143 -17.22 28.20 -3.67
N ILE A 144 -17.68 26.98 -3.41
CA ILE A 144 -17.55 25.87 -4.37
C ILE A 144 -18.29 26.21 -5.66
N LYS A 145 -19.53 26.72 -5.55
CA LYS A 145 -20.35 27.14 -6.68
C LYS A 145 -19.66 28.23 -7.50
N GLU A 146 -19.17 29.27 -6.84
CA GLU A 146 -18.46 30.38 -7.47
C GLU A 146 -17.22 29.90 -8.25
N LYS A 147 -16.38 29.07 -7.63
CA LYS A 147 -15.17 28.56 -8.27
C LYS A 147 -15.45 27.64 -9.46
N ALA A 148 -16.45 26.77 -9.33
CA ALA A 148 -16.91 25.92 -10.42
C ALA A 148 -17.45 26.73 -11.61
N LEU A 149 -18.21 27.79 -11.36
CA LEU A 149 -18.76 28.69 -12.40
C LEU A 149 -17.67 29.49 -13.11
N GLN A 150 -16.78 30.12 -12.34
CA GLN A 150 -15.76 31.02 -12.87
C GLN A 150 -14.69 30.26 -13.68
N GLY A 151 -14.24 29.10 -13.19
CA GLY A 151 -13.12 28.37 -13.79
C GLY A 151 -13.54 27.21 -14.69
N ARG A 152 -14.68 26.57 -14.41
CA ARG A 152 -15.19 25.41 -15.17
C ARG A 152 -14.15 24.32 -15.44
N ARG A 153 -13.33 23.97 -14.43
CA ARG A 153 -12.24 22.99 -14.58
C ARG A 153 -12.78 21.59 -14.91
N THR A 154 -12.08 20.91 -15.83
CA THR A 154 -12.32 19.51 -16.21
C THR A 154 -11.04 18.69 -16.12
N GLY A 155 -11.17 17.36 -16.12
CA GLY A 155 -10.04 16.43 -16.08
C GLY A 155 -10.25 15.22 -16.99
N ILE A 156 -9.90 15.37 -18.27
CA ILE A 156 -9.84 14.26 -19.22
C ILE A 156 -8.46 13.60 -19.11
N GLY A 157 -8.48 12.30 -18.87
CA GLY A 157 -7.32 11.43 -18.86
C GLY A 157 -7.50 10.23 -19.77
N ILE A 158 -6.65 9.24 -19.53
CA ILE A 158 -6.63 7.99 -20.28
C ILE A 158 -6.56 6.79 -19.36
N THR A 159 -6.83 5.62 -19.94
CA THR A 159 -6.48 4.32 -19.38
C THR A 159 -5.98 3.42 -20.51
N ALA A 160 -5.47 2.23 -20.17
CA ALA A 160 -5.05 1.20 -21.12
C ALA A 160 -3.83 1.53 -22.00
N GLU A 161 -2.91 2.42 -21.58
CA GLU A 161 -1.72 2.73 -22.41
C GLU A 161 -0.85 1.48 -22.64
N GLY A 162 -0.53 0.74 -21.57
CA GLY A 162 0.26 -0.49 -21.67
C GLY A 162 -0.35 -1.51 -22.64
N ASP A 163 -1.67 -1.70 -22.57
CA ASP A 163 -2.37 -2.61 -23.48
C ASP A 163 -2.48 -2.08 -24.90
N MET A 164 -2.68 -0.77 -25.10
CA MET A 164 -2.68 -0.15 -26.42
C MET A 164 -1.33 -0.38 -27.11
N LEU A 165 -0.22 -0.12 -26.42
CA LEU A 165 1.12 -0.32 -26.97
C LEU A 165 1.37 -1.78 -27.31
N ALA A 166 1.02 -2.70 -26.40
CA ALA A 166 1.13 -4.14 -26.65
C ALA A 166 0.30 -4.59 -27.86
N ALA A 167 -0.93 -4.06 -28.00
CA ALA A 167 -1.82 -4.36 -29.11
C ALA A 167 -1.29 -3.87 -30.46
N LEU A 168 -0.52 -2.79 -30.47
CA LEU A 168 0.18 -2.25 -31.63
C LEU A 168 1.52 -2.96 -31.91
N GLY A 169 1.87 -3.99 -31.11
CA GLY A 169 3.15 -4.70 -31.23
C GLY A 169 4.35 -3.91 -30.69
N MET A 170 4.12 -2.80 -29.98
CA MET A 170 5.17 -1.95 -29.42
C MET A 170 5.48 -2.36 -27.98
N ARG A 171 6.76 -2.55 -27.67
CA ARG A 171 7.18 -2.83 -26.29
C ARG A 171 7.15 -1.56 -25.45
N TYR A 172 6.43 -1.58 -24.34
CA TYR A 172 6.39 -0.48 -23.38
C TYR A 172 7.81 -0.04 -22.96
N GLY A 173 8.04 1.27 -22.83
CA GLY A 173 9.34 1.84 -22.47
C GLY A 173 10.39 1.83 -23.59
N SER A 174 10.08 1.30 -24.78
CA SER A 174 10.93 1.50 -25.98
C SER A 174 10.82 2.92 -26.51
N GLU A 175 11.82 3.35 -27.30
CA GLU A 175 11.81 4.69 -27.93
C GLU A 175 10.63 4.87 -28.89
N GLU A 176 10.30 3.82 -29.66
CA GLU A 176 9.14 3.82 -30.57
C GLU A 176 7.82 3.97 -29.80
N ALA A 177 7.61 3.14 -28.77
CA ALA A 177 6.43 3.25 -27.91
C ALA A 177 6.32 4.62 -27.24
N THR A 178 7.46 5.19 -26.83
CA THR A 178 7.52 6.52 -26.20
C THR A 178 7.10 7.63 -27.18
N LYS A 179 7.63 7.61 -28.41
CA LYS A 179 7.24 8.57 -29.46
C LYS A 179 5.75 8.48 -29.77
N PHE A 180 5.23 7.26 -29.87
CA PHE A 180 3.80 7.03 -30.11
C PHE A 180 2.92 7.51 -28.96
N SER A 181 3.28 7.21 -27.70
CA SER A 181 2.57 7.71 -26.52
C SER A 181 2.54 9.24 -26.48
N ILE A 182 3.65 9.92 -26.81
CA ILE A 182 3.70 11.37 -26.91
C ILE A 182 2.73 11.90 -27.98
N GLU A 183 2.64 11.25 -29.14
CA GLU A 183 1.70 11.63 -30.21
C GLU A 183 0.23 11.49 -29.77
N VAL A 184 -0.11 10.40 -29.07
CA VAL A 184 -1.44 10.18 -28.50
C VAL A 184 -1.78 11.30 -27.51
N HIS A 185 -0.89 11.60 -26.55
CA HIS A 185 -1.13 12.64 -25.55
C HIS A 185 -1.17 14.06 -26.13
N LYS A 186 -0.29 14.35 -27.09
CA LYS A 186 -0.35 15.59 -27.89
C LYS A 186 -1.70 15.73 -28.58
N THR A 187 -2.22 14.64 -29.15
CA THR A 187 -3.53 14.63 -29.81
C THR A 187 -4.65 14.93 -28.82
N ILE A 188 -4.66 14.31 -27.64
CA ILE A 188 -5.66 14.60 -26.60
C ILE A 188 -5.63 16.08 -26.23
N ALA A 189 -4.43 16.63 -25.99
CA ALA A 189 -4.29 18.01 -25.56
C ALA A 189 -4.87 19.00 -26.58
N LEU A 190 -4.49 18.84 -27.85
CA LEU A 190 -4.97 19.68 -28.94
C LEU A 190 -6.48 19.57 -29.11
N GLU A 191 -7.04 18.36 -29.12
CA GLU A 191 -8.47 18.17 -29.36
C GLU A 191 -9.34 18.60 -28.18
N ALA A 192 -8.88 18.39 -26.93
CA ALA A 192 -9.62 18.84 -25.75
C ALA A 192 -9.69 20.37 -25.70
N TYR A 193 -8.57 21.06 -25.93
CA TYR A 193 -8.55 22.52 -26.00
C TYR A 193 -9.38 23.04 -27.19
N ARG A 194 -9.29 22.41 -28.36
CA ARG A 194 -10.13 22.77 -29.51
C ARG A 194 -11.62 22.60 -29.22
N ALA A 195 -12.01 21.52 -28.56
CA ALA A 195 -13.39 21.29 -28.16
C ALA A 195 -13.88 22.30 -27.13
N SER A 196 -13.02 22.75 -26.20
CA SER A 196 -13.34 23.81 -25.25
C SER A 196 -13.49 25.17 -25.94
N VAL A 197 -12.68 25.47 -26.97
CA VAL A 197 -12.86 26.66 -27.82
C VAL A 197 -14.17 26.60 -28.60
N HIS A 198 -14.48 25.47 -29.25
CA HIS A 198 -15.76 25.29 -29.94
C HIS A 198 -16.94 25.45 -28.99
N THR A 199 -16.84 24.93 -27.77
CA THR A 199 -17.87 25.11 -26.74
C THR A 199 -17.97 26.57 -26.30
N ALA A 200 -16.87 27.31 -26.27
CA ALA A 200 -16.90 28.76 -26.01
C ALA A 200 -17.58 29.56 -27.13
N LYS A 201 -17.44 29.16 -28.40
CA LYS A 201 -18.20 29.77 -29.51
C LYS A 201 -19.71 29.64 -29.30
N ASP A 202 -20.15 28.52 -28.75
CA ASP A 202 -21.57 28.22 -28.51
C ASP A 202 -22.10 28.81 -27.19
N ARG A 203 -21.31 28.74 -26.10
CA ARG A 203 -21.75 28.98 -24.71
C ARG A 203 -21.03 30.12 -24.00
N GLY A 204 -20.07 30.77 -24.66
CA GLY A 204 -19.16 31.75 -24.07
C GLY A 204 -17.96 31.11 -23.37
N ALA A 205 -16.86 31.85 -23.28
CA ALA A 205 -15.67 31.45 -22.51
C ALA A 205 -15.97 31.30 -21.00
N PHE A 206 -15.05 30.70 -20.23
CA PHE A 206 -15.15 30.76 -18.77
C PHE A 206 -15.06 32.22 -18.29
N GLU A 207 -15.73 32.53 -17.18
CA GLU A 207 -16.08 33.91 -16.79
C GLU A 207 -14.86 34.84 -16.69
N ILE A 208 -13.75 34.32 -16.18
CA ILE A 208 -12.54 35.09 -15.90
C ILE A 208 -11.46 34.96 -16.98
N PHE A 209 -11.78 34.38 -18.15
CA PHE A 209 -10.80 34.18 -19.23
C PHE A 209 -10.15 35.49 -19.69
N ASP A 210 -8.82 35.50 -19.78
CA ASP A 210 -8.03 36.62 -20.30
C ASP A 210 -6.74 36.09 -20.94
N ALA A 211 -6.66 36.22 -22.27
CA ALA A 211 -5.55 35.71 -23.05
C ALA A 211 -4.21 36.39 -22.73
N GLU A 212 -4.20 37.65 -22.29
CA GLU A 212 -2.95 38.35 -21.98
C GLU A 212 -2.26 37.77 -20.73
N ARG A 213 -3.04 37.21 -19.80
CA ARG A 213 -2.50 36.55 -18.60
C ARG A 213 -1.74 35.27 -18.93
N GLU A 214 -2.08 34.64 -20.05
CA GLU A 214 -1.58 33.32 -20.41
C GLU A 214 -0.51 33.34 -21.50
N LYS A 215 -0.19 34.51 -22.05
CA LYS A 215 0.70 34.64 -23.22
C LYS A 215 2.11 34.07 -23.00
N GLU A 216 2.59 34.11 -21.77
CA GLU A 216 3.91 33.57 -21.38
C GLU A 216 3.81 32.16 -20.80
N ASN A 217 2.61 31.58 -20.70
CA ASN A 217 2.43 30.26 -20.11
C ASN A 217 3.08 29.18 -21.03
N PRO A 218 4.04 28.38 -20.52
CA PRO A 218 4.75 27.36 -21.30
C PRO A 218 3.83 26.33 -21.95
N PHE A 219 2.74 25.93 -21.28
CA PHE A 219 1.79 24.96 -21.81
C PHE A 219 1.00 25.55 -22.99
N ILE A 220 0.51 26.79 -22.87
CA ILE A 220 -0.19 27.49 -23.95
C ILE A 220 0.73 27.75 -25.15
N LEU A 221 1.98 28.17 -24.91
CA LEU A 221 2.98 28.35 -25.97
C LEU A 221 3.28 27.03 -26.70
N ARG A 222 3.30 25.90 -25.98
CA ARG A 222 3.46 24.57 -26.57
C ARG A 222 2.28 24.15 -27.44
N LEU A 223 1.04 24.50 -27.04
CA LEU A 223 -0.14 24.31 -27.90
C LEU A 223 -0.05 25.16 -29.16
N LYS A 224 0.40 26.42 -29.05
CA LYS A 224 0.62 27.32 -30.20
C LYS A 224 1.64 26.76 -31.19
N GLU A 225 2.77 26.24 -30.71
CA GLU A 225 3.78 25.60 -31.56
C GLU A 225 3.22 24.37 -32.28
N ALA A 226 2.35 23.62 -31.61
CA ALA A 226 1.76 22.40 -32.14
C ALA A 226 0.60 22.63 -33.12
N ASP A 227 -0.21 23.67 -32.90
CA ASP A 227 -1.36 24.06 -33.71
C ASP A 227 -1.62 25.57 -33.56
N GLU A 228 -1.00 26.34 -34.45
CA GLU A 228 -1.10 27.80 -34.46
C GLU A 228 -2.55 28.27 -34.68
N LYS A 229 -3.33 27.53 -35.47
CA LYS A 229 -4.74 27.86 -35.73
C LYS A 229 -5.56 27.77 -34.44
N LEU A 230 -5.39 26.68 -33.67
CA LEU A 230 -6.05 26.53 -32.37
C LEU A 230 -5.71 27.71 -31.43
N TYR A 231 -4.45 28.14 -31.40
CA TYR A 231 -4.05 29.29 -30.59
C TYR A 231 -4.78 30.57 -30.98
N TYR A 232 -4.86 30.90 -32.26
CA TYR A 232 -5.60 32.08 -32.70
C TYR A 232 -7.10 31.98 -32.45
N GLU A 233 -7.69 30.79 -32.57
CA GLU A 233 -9.10 30.58 -32.20
C GLU A 233 -9.30 30.75 -30.67
N MET A 234 -8.35 30.35 -29.82
CA MET A 234 -8.39 30.67 -28.38
C MET A 234 -8.34 32.17 -28.13
N LEU A 235 -7.56 32.95 -28.90
CA LEU A 235 -7.53 34.41 -28.76
C LEU A 235 -8.83 35.07 -29.21
N GLU A 236 -9.45 34.56 -30.28
CA GLU A 236 -10.65 35.15 -30.86
C GLU A 236 -11.92 34.83 -30.06
N TYR A 237 -12.07 33.59 -29.60
CA TYR A 237 -13.31 33.10 -28.98
C TYR A 237 -13.18 32.77 -27.49
N GLY A 238 -11.94 32.71 -26.97
CA GLY A 238 -11.65 32.15 -25.67
C GLY A 238 -11.84 30.63 -25.62
N ARG A 239 -11.76 30.08 -24.40
CA ARG A 239 -12.09 28.67 -24.14
C ARG A 239 -13.09 28.56 -22.99
N ARG A 240 -13.83 27.45 -22.95
CA ARG A 240 -14.90 27.23 -21.97
C ARG A 240 -14.40 26.79 -20.60
N ASN A 241 -13.18 26.27 -20.50
CA ASN A 241 -12.66 25.62 -19.30
C ASN A 241 -11.23 26.11 -18.99
N ILE A 242 -10.92 26.40 -17.73
CA ILE A 242 -9.63 26.98 -17.32
C ILE A 242 -8.45 26.00 -17.50
N ALA A 243 -8.67 24.71 -17.20
CA ALA A 243 -7.76 23.58 -17.37
C ALA A 243 -8.58 22.30 -17.60
N LEU A 244 -8.02 21.35 -18.36
CA LEU A 244 -8.80 20.30 -19.01
C LEU A 244 -8.29 18.87 -18.81
N LEU A 245 -7.00 18.66 -18.54
CA LEU A 245 -6.33 17.38 -18.76
C LEU A 245 -5.63 16.87 -17.50
N THR A 246 -5.90 15.63 -17.11
CA THR A 246 -5.25 14.99 -15.98
C THR A 246 -5.24 13.48 -16.15
N ILE A 247 -4.20 12.80 -15.69
CA ILE A 247 -4.18 11.33 -15.70
C ILE A 247 -4.36 10.86 -14.25
N ALA A 248 -5.61 10.56 -13.90
CA ALA A 248 -5.98 10.03 -12.60
C ALA A 248 -5.74 8.51 -12.52
N PRO A 249 -5.64 7.93 -11.30
CA PRO A 249 -5.63 6.50 -11.13
C PRO A 249 -6.93 5.88 -11.65
N THR A 250 -6.83 4.85 -12.49
CA THR A 250 -7.99 4.18 -13.07
C THR A 250 -8.18 2.79 -12.48
N GLY A 251 -7.97 2.61 -11.16
CA GLY A 251 -8.02 1.29 -10.51
C GLY A 251 -9.31 0.52 -10.80
N THR A 252 -10.47 1.05 -10.39
CA THR A 252 -11.76 0.40 -10.64
C THR A 252 -12.16 0.41 -12.11
N THR A 253 -11.93 1.51 -12.82
CA THR A 253 -12.36 1.66 -14.22
C THR A 253 -11.55 0.77 -15.17
N SER A 254 -10.25 0.59 -14.93
CA SER A 254 -9.40 -0.35 -15.68
C SER A 254 -9.80 -1.80 -15.48
N LEU A 255 -10.26 -2.17 -14.27
CA LEU A 255 -10.84 -3.49 -14.01
C LEU A 255 -12.15 -3.69 -14.80
N MET A 256 -13.01 -2.66 -14.88
CA MET A 256 -14.24 -2.71 -15.67
C MET A 256 -13.96 -2.83 -17.18
N THR A 257 -12.96 -2.11 -17.69
CA THR A 257 -12.55 -2.21 -19.10
C THR A 257 -11.64 -3.40 -19.38
N GLN A 258 -11.21 -4.11 -18.34
CA GLN A 258 -10.28 -5.24 -18.41
C GLN A 258 -8.98 -4.85 -19.13
N THR A 259 -8.38 -3.74 -18.73
CA THR A 259 -7.15 -3.17 -19.32
C THR A 259 -6.17 -2.73 -18.25
N THR A 260 -4.96 -2.30 -18.64
CA THR A 260 -4.02 -1.60 -17.75
C THR A 260 -4.58 -0.26 -17.28
N SER A 261 -4.09 0.23 -16.14
CA SER A 261 -4.53 1.50 -15.53
C SER A 261 -3.67 2.67 -15.99
N GLY A 262 -4.28 3.81 -16.29
CA GLY A 262 -3.60 5.06 -16.66
C GLY A 262 -2.55 4.84 -17.75
N ILE A 263 -1.36 5.41 -17.51
CA ILE A 263 -0.16 5.19 -18.31
C ILE A 263 0.66 3.98 -17.85
N GLU A 264 0.15 3.14 -16.94
CA GLU A 264 0.94 2.05 -16.36
C GLU A 264 1.10 0.88 -17.35
N PRO A 265 2.27 0.20 -17.34
CA PRO A 265 2.40 -1.09 -17.98
C PRO A 265 1.53 -2.14 -17.29
N VAL A 266 1.39 -3.32 -17.89
CA VAL A 266 0.74 -4.45 -17.22
C VAL A 266 1.52 -4.80 -15.95
N PHE A 267 0.83 -5.11 -14.85
CA PHE A 267 1.52 -5.56 -13.65
C PHE A 267 2.18 -6.92 -13.91
N LEU A 268 1.38 -7.92 -14.26
CA LEU A 268 1.82 -9.24 -14.72
C LEU A 268 0.86 -9.75 -15.82
N PRO A 269 1.36 -10.30 -16.94
CA PRO A 269 0.50 -10.90 -17.96
C PRO A 269 -0.14 -12.20 -17.48
N VAL A 270 0.50 -12.90 -16.56
CA VAL A 270 0.06 -14.17 -15.97
C VAL A 270 0.40 -14.19 -14.49
N TYR A 271 -0.56 -14.56 -13.64
CA TYR A 271 -0.38 -14.65 -12.19
C TYR A 271 -1.25 -15.77 -11.61
N LYS A 272 -0.87 -16.35 -10.47
CA LYS A 272 -1.68 -17.35 -9.78
C LYS A 272 -2.60 -16.70 -8.76
N ARG A 273 -3.84 -17.18 -8.68
CA ARG A 273 -4.74 -16.83 -7.57
C ARG A 273 -5.06 -18.08 -6.77
N ARG A 274 -5.22 -17.87 -5.46
CA ARG A 274 -5.68 -18.88 -4.51
C ARG A 274 -7.15 -18.62 -4.19
N ARG A 275 -7.99 -19.64 -4.32
CA ARG A 275 -9.37 -19.63 -3.80
C ARG A 275 -9.47 -20.65 -2.68
N LYS A 276 -10.02 -20.24 -1.54
CA LYS A 276 -10.38 -21.18 -0.47
C LYS A 276 -11.48 -22.10 -0.98
N VAL A 277 -11.32 -23.39 -0.79
CA VAL A 277 -12.24 -24.41 -1.29
C VAL A 277 -12.59 -25.41 -0.20
N ASN A 278 -13.79 -25.95 -0.28
CA ASN A 278 -14.20 -27.05 0.59
C ASN A 278 -13.84 -28.38 -0.11
N PRO A 279 -13.03 -29.26 0.50
CA PRO A 279 -12.68 -30.56 -0.09
C PRO A 279 -13.89 -31.44 -0.46
N ASN A 280 -15.05 -31.17 0.13
CA ASN A 280 -16.28 -31.92 -0.10
C ASN A 280 -17.14 -31.40 -1.26
N GLU A 281 -16.76 -30.28 -1.91
CA GLU A 281 -17.49 -29.76 -3.08
C GLU A 281 -17.13 -30.52 -4.37
N GLN A 282 -18.10 -30.70 -5.27
CA GLN A 282 -17.87 -31.33 -6.57
C GLN A 282 -17.02 -30.42 -7.48
N ASN A 283 -16.05 -31.00 -8.19
CA ASN A 283 -15.12 -30.32 -9.11
C ASN A 283 -14.14 -29.34 -8.45
N VAL A 284 -13.77 -29.57 -7.19
CA VAL A 284 -12.72 -28.83 -6.51
C VAL A 284 -11.39 -29.58 -6.59
N LYS A 285 -10.33 -28.89 -7.01
CA LYS A 285 -8.94 -29.37 -6.88
C LYS A 285 -8.29 -28.71 -5.67
N VAL A 286 -7.77 -29.51 -4.72
CA VAL A 286 -6.98 -28.99 -3.61
C VAL A 286 -5.51 -29.04 -4.02
N ASP A 287 -4.93 -27.88 -4.30
CA ASP A 287 -3.52 -27.73 -4.68
C ASP A 287 -2.62 -27.51 -3.45
N PHE A 288 -3.16 -26.84 -2.44
CA PHE A 288 -2.42 -26.46 -1.24
C PHE A 288 -3.34 -26.50 -0.01
N VAL A 289 -2.82 -26.91 1.14
CA VAL A 289 -3.50 -26.79 2.43
C VAL A 289 -2.62 -25.92 3.31
N ASP A 290 -3.16 -24.83 3.83
CA ASP A 290 -2.38 -23.89 4.64
C ASP A 290 -2.14 -24.40 6.07
N GLU A 291 -1.35 -23.64 6.83
CA GLU A 291 -0.95 -24.01 8.18
C GLU A 291 -2.11 -24.09 9.18
N VAL A 292 -3.26 -23.46 8.88
CA VAL A 292 -4.47 -23.52 9.69
C VAL A 292 -5.43 -24.62 9.25
N GLY A 293 -5.08 -25.38 8.20
CA GLY A 293 -5.82 -26.53 7.69
C GLY A 293 -6.87 -26.18 6.63
N ASP A 294 -6.90 -24.95 6.15
CA ASP A 294 -7.79 -24.56 5.05
C ASP A 294 -7.26 -25.09 3.72
N SER A 295 -8.16 -25.62 2.90
CA SER A 295 -7.83 -26.12 1.56
C SER A 295 -7.97 -25.03 0.52
N TRP A 296 -7.00 -24.95 -0.37
CA TRP A 296 -6.88 -23.93 -1.41
C TRP A 296 -6.70 -24.56 -2.78
N GLU A 297 -7.37 -23.97 -3.76
CA GLU A 297 -7.21 -24.23 -5.18
C GLU A 297 -6.40 -23.10 -5.79
N GLU A 298 -5.32 -23.45 -6.49
CA GLU A 298 -4.49 -22.51 -7.24
C GLU A 298 -4.87 -22.56 -8.72
N TYR A 299 -5.22 -21.43 -9.31
CA TYR A 299 -5.49 -21.35 -10.74
C TYR A 299 -4.75 -20.17 -11.36
N VAL A 300 -4.34 -20.40 -12.61
CA VAL A 300 -3.64 -19.40 -13.42
C VAL A 300 -4.65 -18.40 -13.95
N VAL A 301 -4.37 -17.13 -13.73
CA VAL A 301 -5.13 -16.01 -14.26
C VAL A 301 -4.25 -15.28 -15.27
N PHE A 302 -4.77 -15.16 -16.47
CA PHE A 302 -4.16 -14.37 -17.52
C PHE A 302 -4.82 -13.00 -17.56
N HIS A 303 -4.01 -11.96 -17.76
CA HIS A 303 -4.51 -10.64 -18.10
C HIS A 303 -5.40 -10.72 -19.35
N HIS A 304 -6.54 -10.01 -19.36
CA HIS A 304 -7.57 -10.19 -20.39
C HIS A 304 -7.06 -9.86 -21.80
N ARG A 305 -6.22 -8.83 -21.93
CA ARG A 305 -5.62 -8.46 -23.22
C ARG A 305 -4.49 -9.39 -23.64
N PHE A 306 -3.79 -9.98 -22.68
CA PHE A 306 -2.88 -11.09 -22.94
C PHE A 306 -3.61 -12.34 -23.45
N LYS A 307 -4.78 -12.70 -22.88
CA LYS A 307 -5.64 -13.77 -23.43
C LYS A 307 -6.08 -13.49 -24.87
N GLN A 308 -6.38 -12.24 -25.19
CA GLN A 308 -6.74 -11.84 -26.55
C GLN A 308 -5.57 -12.05 -27.51
N TRP A 309 -4.36 -11.62 -27.13
CA TRP A 309 -3.14 -11.91 -27.89
C TRP A 309 -2.91 -13.42 -28.08
N MET A 310 -3.06 -14.22 -27.02
CA MET A 310 -2.91 -15.68 -27.10
C MET A 310 -3.84 -16.30 -28.15
N ARG A 311 -5.11 -15.87 -28.18
CA ARG A 311 -6.09 -16.34 -29.16
C ARG A 311 -5.72 -15.97 -30.59
N THR A 312 -5.20 -14.75 -30.80
CA THR A 312 -4.69 -14.31 -32.11
C THR A 312 -3.51 -15.16 -32.59
N GLU A 313 -2.64 -15.60 -31.67
CA GLU A 313 -1.52 -16.51 -31.94
C GLU A 313 -1.93 -18.00 -32.04
N GLY A 314 -3.22 -18.33 -31.87
CA GLY A 314 -3.72 -19.70 -31.90
C GLY A 314 -3.35 -20.54 -30.66
N LEU A 315 -3.04 -19.89 -29.53
CA LEU A 315 -2.77 -20.53 -28.25
C LEU A 315 -4.07 -20.75 -27.46
N ASP A 316 -4.16 -21.89 -26.77
CA ASP A 316 -5.30 -22.20 -25.90
C ASP A 316 -5.25 -21.35 -24.62
N THR A 317 -6.40 -20.79 -24.21
CA THR A 317 -6.51 -19.98 -22.99
C THR A 317 -7.09 -20.75 -21.80
N GLU A 318 -7.53 -21.99 -22.02
CA GLU A 318 -8.18 -22.84 -21.01
C GLU A 318 -7.29 -24.02 -20.58
N THR A 319 -6.18 -24.28 -21.30
CA THR A 319 -5.19 -25.29 -20.92
C THR A 319 -4.33 -24.82 -19.73
N THR A 320 -4.02 -25.75 -18.83
CA THR A 320 -3.04 -25.53 -17.75
C THR A 320 -1.62 -25.68 -18.30
N TYR A 321 -0.88 -24.57 -18.33
CA TYR A 321 0.53 -24.54 -18.71
C TYR A 321 1.44 -24.71 -17.49
N THR A 322 2.59 -25.33 -17.70
CA THR A 322 3.71 -25.30 -16.74
C THR A 322 4.34 -23.90 -16.70
N GLN A 323 5.08 -23.57 -15.64
CA GLN A 323 5.74 -22.27 -15.52
C GLN A 323 6.73 -22.03 -16.67
N GLU A 324 7.51 -23.05 -17.06
CA GLU A 324 8.48 -22.95 -18.15
C GLU A 324 7.80 -22.68 -19.51
N GLU A 325 6.62 -23.25 -19.74
CA GLU A 325 5.81 -22.96 -20.94
C GLU A 325 5.24 -21.54 -20.91
N LEU A 326 4.72 -21.11 -19.75
CA LEU A 326 4.23 -19.74 -19.57
C LEU A 326 5.33 -18.72 -19.84
N ASP A 327 6.54 -18.94 -19.34
CA ASP A 327 7.67 -18.04 -19.56
C ASP A 327 8.03 -17.94 -21.05
N LYS A 328 8.01 -19.06 -21.79
CA LYS A 328 8.21 -19.09 -23.24
C LYS A 328 7.09 -18.37 -24.00
N ILE A 329 5.84 -18.50 -23.55
CA ILE A 329 4.69 -17.82 -24.15
C ILE A 329 4.80 -16.31 -23.90
N VAL A 330 5.05 -15.88 -22.67
CA VAL A 330 5.24 -14.47 -22.31
C VAL A 330 6.41 -13.87 -23.10
N ALA A 331 7.53 -14.59 -23.25
CA ALA A 331 8.70 -14.14 -23.99
C ALA A 331 8.44 -13.84 -25.48
N ARG A 332 7.46 -14.52 -26.09
CA ARG A 332 7.01 -14.25 -27.47
C ARG A 332 6.04 -13.07 -27.57
N SER A 333 5.45 -12.66 -26.46
CA SER A 333 4.40 -11.65 -26.45
C SER A 333 4.94 -10.22 -26.46
N PRO A 334 4.14 -9.23 -26.90
CA PRO A 334 4.46 -7.81 -26.75
C PRO A 334 4.63 -7.34 -25.29
N TYR A 335 4.20 -8.16 -24.32
CA TYR A 335 4.34 -7.89 -22.89
C TYR A 335 5.70 -8.30 -22.31
N HIS A 336 6.55 -8.99 -23.08
CA HIS A 336 7.88 -9.36 -22.63
C HIS A 336 8.75 -8.12 -22.35
N LYS A 337 9.30 -8.02 -21.14
CA LYS A 337 10.06 -6.85 -20.66
C LYS A 337 9.27 -5.53 -20.71
N ALA A 338 7.94 -5.64 -20.62
CA ALA A 338 7.01 -4.52 -20.60
C ALA A 338 6.05 -4.61 -19.40
N THR A 339 6.45 -5.34 -18.36
CA THR A 339 5.72 -5.45 -17.09
C THR A 339 6.21 -4.39 -16.09
N SER A 340 5.46 -4.21 -15.00
CA SER A 340 5.88 -3.31 -13.91
C SER A 340 7.25 -3.65 -13.32
N ASN A 341 7.63 -4.93 -13.29
CA ASN A 341 8.88 -5.39 -12.69
C ASN A 341 10.06 -5.42 -13.67
N ASP A 342 9.80 -5.54 -14.98
CA ASP A 342 10.86 -5.71 -15.98
C ASP A 342 11.20 -4.43 -16.76
N VAL A 343 10.37 -3.39 -16.64
CA VAL A 343 10.56 -2.13 -17.37
C VAL A 343 11.78 -1.38 -16.83
N ASP A 344 12.53 -0.73 -17.72
CA ASP A 344 13.51 0.26 -17.28
C ASP A 344 12.79 1.45 -16.61
N TRP A 345 12.87 1.52 -15.29
CA TRP A 345 12.19 2.53 -14.48
C TRP A 345 12.64 3.96 -14.80
N LEU A 346 13.89 4.17 -15.22
CA LEU A 346 14.34 5.51 -15.65
C LEU A 346 13.69 5.89 -16.98
N SER A 347 13.59 4.96 -17.91
CA SER A 347 12.86 5.17 -19.17
C SER A 347 11.37 5.42 -18.93
N LYS A 348 10.74 4.72 -17.95
CA LYS A 348 9.37 5.00 -17.51
C LYS A 348 9.20 6.43 -16.98
N VAL A 349 10.13 6.89 -16.13
CA VAL A 349 10.12 8.26 -15.61
C VAL A 349 10.26 9.30 -16.72
N ARG A 350 11.12 9.05 -17.70
CA ARG A 350 11.29 9.93 -18.88
C ARG A 350 10.04 9.96 -19.75
N LEU A 351 9.40 8.81 -19.95
CA LEU A 351 8.10 8.72 -20.63
C LEU A 351 7.07 9.58 -19.90
N GLN A 352 6.95 9.44 -18.58
CA GLN A 352 6.04 10.26 -17.78
C GLN A 352 6.32 11.75 -17.96
N GLY A 353 7.59 12.19 -17.89
CA GLY A 353 7.95 13.60 -18.09
C GLY A 353 7.64 14.10 -19.51
N ALA A 354 7.83 13.26 -20.53
CA ALA A 354 7.50 13.60 -21.91
C ALA A 354 5.99 13.73 -22.14
N VAL A 355 5.20 12.83 -21.54
CA VAL A 355 3.73 12.88 -21.55
C VAL A 355 3.20 14.06 -20.73
N GLN A 356 3.83 14.38 -19.59
CA GLN A 356 3.44 15.47 -18.69
C GLN A 356 3.38 16.83 -19.39
N LYS A 357 4.18 17.05 -20.44
CA LYS A 357 4.15 18.25 -21.27
C LYS A 357 2.81 18.47 -21.97
N TRP A 358 2.00 17.44 -22.14
CA TRP A 358 0.68 17.52 -22.78
C TRP A 358 -0.46 17.38 -21.77
N ILE A 359 -0.17 17.51 -20.47
CA ILE A 359 -1.14 17.45 -19.37
C ILE A 359 -1.03 18.73 -18.53
N ASP A 360 -2.08 19.55 -18.54
CA ASP A 360 -2.11 20.86 -17.86
C ASP A 360 -2.27 20.75 -16.33
N HIS A 361 -2.92 19.69 -15.82
CA HIS A 361 -2.83 19.30 -14.42
C HIS A 361 -1.60 18.43 -14.15
N SER A 362 -1.73 17.27 -13.53
CA SER A 362 -0.63 16.35 -13.21
C SER A 362 -1.00 14.91 -13.61
N ILE A 363 -0.06 13.99 -13.42
CA ILE A 363 -0.21 12.56 -13.69
C ILE A 363 -0.02 11.81 -12.37
N SER A 364 -1.00 11.01 -11.98
CA SER A 364 -0.84 10.04 -10.90
C SER A 364 -0.41 8.70 -11.50
N VAL A 365 0.86 8.38 -11.33
CA VAL A 365 1.43 7.10 -11.72
C VAL A 365 2.37 6.61 -10.63
N THR A 366 2.27 5.33 -10.31
CA THR A 366 3.15 4.69 -9.34
C THR A 366 4.29 3.99 -10.06
N ILE A 367 5.53 4.22 -9.63
CA ILE A 367 6.67 3.40 -10.04
C ILE A 367 6.72 2.19 -9.12
N ASN A 368 6.17 1.08 -9.60
CA ASN A 368 6.27 -0.21 -8.91
C ASN A 368 7.70 -0.76 -9.06
N LEU A 369 8.32 -1.08 -7.94
CA LEU A 369 9.68 -1.58 -7.83
C LEU A 369 9.69 -2.92 -7.08
N PRO A 370 10.57 -3.87 -7.45
CA PRO A 370 10.82 -5.11 -6.70
C PRO A 370 11.27 -4.87 -5.25
N ASN A 371 11.10 -5.86 -4.37
CA ASN A 371 11.39 -5.72 -2.93
C ASN A 371 12.90 -5.48 -2.64
N ASP A 372 13.78 -5.98 -3.50
CA ASP A 372 15.25 -5.92 -3.36
C ASP A 372 15.88 -4.60 -3.83
N VAL A 373 15.09 -3.66 -4.38
CA VAL A 373 15.65 -2.38 -4.87
C VAL A 373 16.28 -1.57 -3.74
N SER A 374 17.36 -0.87 -4.06
CA SER A 374 18.08 -0.02 -3.10
C SER A 374 17.42 1.35 -2.88
N GLU A 375 17.62 1.93 -1.69
CA GLU A 375 17.24 3.33 -1.40
C GLU A 375 17.86 4.31 -2.41
N GLN A 376 19.10 4.07 -2.84
CA GLN A 376 19.77 4.94 -3.81
C GLN A 376 19.05 4.97 -5.16
N LEU A 377 18.41 3.87 -5.57
CA LEU A 377 17.61 3.84 -6.80
C LEU A 377 16.35 4.71 -6.66
N VAL A 378 15.65 4.64 -5.53
CA VAL A 378 14.49 5.51 -5.24
C VAL A 378 14.87 6.98 -5.34
N GLY A 379 15.98 7.37 -4.70
CA GLY A 379 16.50 8.74 -4.80
C GLY A 379 16.87 9.16 -6.23
N LYS A 380 17.44 8.26 -7.03
CA LYS A 380 17.73 8.51 -8.45
C LYS A 380 16.46 8.71 -9.27
N LEU A 381 15.41 7.91 -9.04
CA LEU A 381 14.14 8.01 -9.74
C LEU A 381 13.45 9.34 -9.45
N TYR A 382 13.44 9.78 -8.19
CA TYR A 382 12.90 11.10 -7.83
C TYR A 382 13.67 12.24 -8.48
N LEU A 383 15.00 12.18 -8.50
CA LEU A 383 15.82 13.21 -9.13
C LEU A 383 15.66 13.22 -10.66
N GLU A 384 15.51 12.05 -11.27
CA GLU A 384 15.24 11.94 -12.71
C GLU A 384 13.85 12.48 -13.05
N ALA A 385 12.83 12.23 -12.22
CA ALA A 385 11.48 12.75 -12.41
C ALA A 385 11.47 14.29 -12.40
N TRP A 386 12.21 14.89 -11.46
CA TRP A 386 12.40 16.34 -11.43
C TRP A 386 13.05 16.86 -12.72
N LYS A 387 14.15 16.23 -13.16
CA LYS A 387 14.86 16.62 -14.39
C LYS A 387 14.04 16.43 -15.66
N ALA A 388 13.19 15.39 -15.68
CA ALA A 388 12.33 15.08 -16.81
C ALA A 388 11.14 16.05 -16.95
N GLY A 389 10.90 16.91 -15.95
CA GLY A 389 9.78 17.84 -15.93
C GLY A 389 8.47 17.20 -15.47
N CYS A 390 8.53 16.11 -14.71
CA CYS A 390 7.35 15.59 -14.04
C CYS A 390 6.81 16.63 -13.04
N LYS A 391 5.49 16.63 -12.83
CA LYS A 391 4.84 17.46 -11.79
C LYS A 391 4.78 16.74 -10.44
N GLY A 392 4.74 15.41 -10.46
CA GLY A 392 4.81 14.57 -9.28
C GLY A 392 5.33 13.17 -9.60
N VAL A 393 5.73 12.43 -8.57
CA VAL A 393 6.17 11.04 -8.69
C VAL A 393 5.96 10.30 -7.37
N THR A 394 5.50 9.06 -7.47
CA THR A 394 5.34 8.14 -6.35
C THR A 394 6.05 6.84 -6.66
N VAL A 395 6.72 6.27 -5.65
CA VAL A 395 7.38 4.97 -5.74
C VAL A 395 6.69 4.01 -4.79
N TYR A 396 6.39 2.81 -5.28
CA TYR A 396 5.93 1.70 -4.49
C TYR A 396 6.94 0.57 -4.60
N ARG A 397 7.60 0.22 -3.50
CA ARG A 397 8.48 -0.95 -3.43
C ARG A 397 7.66 -2.13 -2.91
N ASP A 398 7.73 -3.27 -3.56
CA ASP A 398 7.10 -4.49 -3.05
C ASP A 398 7.57 -4.78 -1.61
N GLY A 399 6.67 -5.22 -0.74
CA GLY A 399 6.93 -5.38 0.70
C GLY A 399 6.99 -4.08 1.54
N SER A 400 6.96 -2.88 0.94
CA SER A 400 6.92 -1.61 1.72
C SER A 400 5.55 -1.31 2.35
N ARG A 401 4.49 -1.97 1.88
CA ARG A 401 3.16 -1.99 2.53
C ARG A 401 2.60 -3.40 2.51
N SER A 402 1.98 -3.81 3.60
CA SER A 402 1.29 -5.10 3.70
C SER A 402 0.10 -5.17 2.75
N GLY A 403 0.06 -6.20 1.89
CA GLY A 403 -1.16 -6.68 1.23
C GLY A 403 -1.54 -6.07 -0.12
N VAL A 404 -0.62 -5.54 -0.93
CA VAL A 404 -1.01 -4.91 -2.21
C VAL A 404 -1.04 -5.86 -3.40
N LEU A 405 -0.10 -6.81 -3.60
CA LEU A 405 -0.16 -7.87 -4.63
C LEU A 405 1.02 -8.84 -4.38
N ILE A 406 0.78 -10.15 -4.29
CA ILE A 406 1.85 -11.16 -4.09
C ILE A 406 2.30 -11.67 -5.47
N SER A 407 3.61 -11.62 -5.75
CA SER A 407 4.20 -12.13 -7.00
C SER A 407 4.34 -13.67 -6.97
N ASN A 408 4.52 -14.28 -8.16
CA ASN A 408 4.58 -15.74 -8.34
C ASN A 408 5.90 -16.38 -7.88
N GLU A 409 6.87 -15.59 -7.43
CA GLU A 409 8.08 -16.16 -6.86
C GLU A 409 7.71 -16.73 -5.49
N THR A 410 7.90 -18.04 -5.31
CA THR A 410 8.18 -18.58 -3.99
C THR A 410 9.37 -17.79 -3.47
N GLU A 411 9.11 -16.73 -2.71
CA GLU A 411 10.06 -16.26 -1.73
C GLU A 411 10.46 -17.53 -0.97
N THR A 412 11.72 -17.94 -1.12
CA THR A 412 12.37 -18.63 -0.03
C THR A 412 12.29 -17.63 1.11
N GLU A 413 11.23 -17.74 1.90
CA GLU A 413 11.18 -17.12 3.20
C GLU A 413 12.47 -17.57 3.88
N GLU A 414 13.42 -16.67 4.02
CA GLU A 414 14.32 -16.72 5.16
C GLU A 414 13.41 -16.56 6.37
N THR A 415 12.83 -17.69 6.77
CA THR A 415 12.12 -17.87 8.01
C THR A 415 13.08 -17.39 9.08
N LEU A 416 12.81 -16.19 9.60
CA LEU A 416 13.39 -15.73 10.84
C LEU A 416 12.85 -16.67 11.91
N THR A 417 13.59 -17.77 12.11
CA THR A 417 13.40 -18.90 13.02
C THR A 417 12.48 -20.04 12.52
N SER A 418 13.07 -21.24 12.38
CA SER A 418 12.39 -22.49 12.04
C SER A 418 11.70 -23.12 13.25
N PHE A 419 10.79 -22.40 13.91
CA PHE A 419 10.04 -22.99 15.01
C PHE A 419 8.87 -23.85 14.48
N PRO A 420 8.77 -25.15 14.81
CA PRO A 420 7.69 -25.99 14.32
C PRO A 420 6.31 -25.47 14.78
N THR A 421 5.44 -25.07 13.85
CA THR A 421 4.08 -24.57 14.18
C THR A 421 3.15 -25.68 14.69
N LYS A 422 3.48 -26.96 14.46
CA LYS A 422 2.68 -28.11 14.89
C LYS A 422 3.11 -28.61 16.27
N ARG A 423 2.34 -28.26 17.31
CA ARG A 423 2.52 -28.75 18.69
C ARG A 423 2.46 -30.29 18.77
N PRO A 424 3.51 -30.98 19.23
CA PRO A 424 3.50 -32.39 19.57
C PRO A 424 2.44 -32.74 20.61
N GLN A 425 2.07 -34.02 20.70
CA GLN A 425 1.15 -34.47 21.73
C GLN A 425 1.72 -34.29 23.14
N VAL A 426 3.03 -34.48 23.30
CA VAL A 426 3.77 -34.40 24.57
C VAL A 426 4.91 -33.40 24.42
N LEU A 427 5.06 -32.50 25.39
CA LEU A 427 6.20 -31.61 25.53
C LEU A 427 6.89 -31.87 26.87
N GLU A 428 8.22 -31.78 26.90
CA GLU A 428 8.95 -31.65 28.16
C GLU A 428 8.61 -30.30 28.79
N ALA A 429 8.65 -30.20 30.12
CA ALA A 429 8.25 -28.97 30.77
C ALA A 429 9.00 -28.68 32.06
N ASP A 430 9.38 -27.42 32.23
CA ASP A 430 9.96 -26.87 33.44
C ASP A 430 8.88 -26.26 34.35
N VAL A 431 9.03 -26.46 35.65
CA VAL A 431 8.14 -25.93 36.67
C VAL A 431 8.83 -24.80 37.44
N VAL A 432 8.42 -23.56 37.16
CA VAL A 432 8.97 -22.37 37.81
C VAL A 432 7.98 -21.86 38.85
N ARG A 433 8.41 -21.79 40.11
CA ARG A 433 7.65 -21.20 41.21
C ARG A 433 8.20 -19.82 41.54
N PHE A 434 7.32 -18.86 41.75
CA PHE A 434 7.71 -17.52 42.16
C PHE A 434 6.71 -16.94 43.16
N GLN A 435 7.19 -16.07 44.03
CA GLN A 435 6.35 -15.36 45.01
C GLN A 435 6.42 -13.88 44.71
N ASN A 436 5.26 -13.23 44.64
CA ASN A 436 5.14 -11.79 44.54
C ASN A 436 4.24 -11.32 45.68
N ASN A 437 4.76 -10.45 46.54
CA ASN A 437 4.08 -10.04 47.77
C ASN A 437 3.68 -11.26 48.64
N LYS A 438 2.39 -11.41 48.96
CA LYS A 438 1.83 -12.53 49.74
C LYS A 438 1.33 -13.69 48.86
N GLU A 439 1.31 -13.53 47.54
CA GLU A 439 0.76 -14.50 46.60
C GLU A 439 1.86 -15.42 46.05
N LYS A 440 1.59 -16.73 46.04
CA LYS A 440 2.47 -17.73 45.45
C LYS A 440 1.96 -18.09 44.07
N TRP A 441 2.88 -18.22 43.13
CA TRP A 441 2.58 -18.48 41.73
C TRP A 441 3.39 -19.66 41.22
N ILE A 442 2.84 -20.32 40.22
CA ILE A 442 3.49 -21.43 39.51
C ILE A 442 3.34 -21.24 38.00
N ALA A 443 4.38 -21.60 37.27
CA ALA A 443 4.41 -21.62 35.81
C ALA A 443 4.97 -22.96 35.33
N PHE A 444 4.32 -23.52 34.32
CA PHE A 444 4.72 -24.72 33.60
C PHE A 444 5.12 -24.27 32.19
N ILE A 445 6.38 -24.42 31.84
CA ILE A 445 6.94 -23.95 30.58
C ILE A 445 7.19 -25.18 29.73
N GLY A 446 6.36 -25.39 28.71
CA GLY A 446 6.56 -26.46 27.74
C GLY A 446 7.73 -26.12 26.82
N LEU A 447 8.66 -27.06 26.67
CA LEU A 447 9.88 -26.93 25.90
C LEU A 447 9.78 -27.72 24.60
N MET A 448 10.30 -27.13 23.52
CA MET A 448 10.51 -27.79 22.25
C MET A 448 11.95 -27.49 21.84
N GLU A 449 12.76 -28.52 21.62
CA GLU A 449 14.19 -28.38 21.31
C GLU A 449 14.92 -27.48 22.35
N ASP A 450 14.68 -27.74 23.64
CA ASP A 450 15.25 -27.01 24.80
C ASP A 450 14.91 -25.51 24.87
N GLN A 451 13.90 -25.06 24.12
CA GLN A 451 13.46 -23.67 24.06
C GLN A 451 11.99 -23.53 24.48
N PRO A 452 11.57 -22.42 25.13
CA PRO A 452 10.19 -22.20 25.53
C PRO A 452 9.24 -22.17 24.34
N TYR A 453 8.28 -23.07 24.33
CA TYR A 453 7.26 -23.20 23.30
C TYR A 453 5.89 -22.73 23.79
N GLU A 454 5.53 -23.04 25.03
CA GLU A 454 4.28 -22.60 25.64
C GLU A 454 4.41 -22.43 27.15
N ILE A 455 3.49 -21.69 27.75
CA ILE A 455 3.45 -21.45 29.19
C ILE A 455 2.03 -21.59 29.74
N PHE A 456 1.91 -22.28 30.87
CA PHE A 456 0.70 -22.33 31.69
C PHE A 456 1.04 -21.76 33.06
N THR A 457 0.28 -20.79 33.55
CA THR A 457 0.61 -20.14 34.82
C THR A 457 -0.62 -19.62 35.54
N GLY A 458 -0.54 -19.60 36.87
CA GLY A 458 -1.52 -18.99 37.75
C GLY A 458 -1.12 -19.14 39.22
N LEU A 459 -2.06 -18.83 40.11
CA LEU A 459 -1.84 -18.91 41.55
C LEU A 459 -1.56 -20.35 41.98
N ALA A 460 -0.58 -20.50 42.86
CA ALA A 460 -0.33 -21.75 43.57
C ALA A 460 -1.22 -21.77 44.81
N ASP A 461 -2.50 -22.12 44.61
CA ASP A 461 -3.48 -22.31 45.67
C ASP A 461 -3.58 -23.78 46.07
N ASP A 462 -3.58 -24.04 47.37
CA ASP A 462 -3.73 -25.36 47.96
C ASP A 462 -5.22 -25.81 47.92
N GLU A 463 -6.19 -24.88 47.79
CA GLU A 463 -7.64 -25.18 47.76
C GLU A 463 -8.17 -25.55 46.36
N ASP A 464 -7.67 -24.92 45.27
CA ASP A 464 -8.15 -25.12 43.88
C ASP A 464 -7.37 -26.17 43.05
N GLY A 465 -6.43 -26.88 43.68
CA GLY A 465 -6.05 -28.23 43.26
C GLY A 465 -4.87 -28.39 42.30
N ILE A 466 -3.79 -27.60 42.41
CA ILE A 466 -2.47 -27.93 41.85
C ILE A 466 -1.49 -28.23 42.99
N LEU A 467 -1.61 -29.42 43.58
CA LEU A 467 -0.80 -29.84 44.72
C LEU A 467 0.47 -30.56 44.23
N ILE A 468 1.45 -29.77 43.78
CA ILE A 468 2.74 -30.30 43.30
C ILE A 468 3.79 -30.21 44.41
N PRO A 469 4.44 -31.35 44.76
CA PRO A 469 5.53 -31.32 45.73
C PRO A 469 6.65 -30.35 45.32
N ARG A 470 7.21 -29.63 46.29
CA ARG A 470 8.25 -28.60 46.06
C ARG A 470 9.52 -29.10 45.36
N TRP A 471 9.77 -30.40 45.34
CA TRP A 471 10.95 -31.02 44.73
C TRP A 471 10.75 -31.37 43.24
N VAL A 472 9.56 -31.15 42.70
CA VAL A 472 9.27 -31.39 41.27
C VAL A 472 9.55 -30.10 40.51
N ASP A 473 10.63 -30.08 39.74
CA ASP A 473 11.03 -28.93 38.93
C ASP A 473 10.88 -29.17 37.42
N ASP A 474 10.58 -30.41 37.03
CA ASP A 474 10.40 -30.84 35.64
C ASP A 474 9.25 -31.86 35.48
N GLY A 475 8.77 -32.04 34.26
CA GLY A 475 7.75 -33.02 33.90
C GLY A 475 7.37 -32.99 32.42
N LEU A 476 6.17 -33.47 32.10
CA LEU A 476 5.63 -33.53 30.74
C LEU A 476 4.27 -32.83 30.66
N ILE A 477 4.03 -32.02 29.63
CA ILE A 477 2.70 -31.46 29.30
C ILE A 477 2.10 -32.25 28.13
N ILE A 478 0.98 -32.90 28.39
CA ILE A 478 0.30 -33.79 27.45
C ILE A 478 -0.99 -33.13 26.99
N LYS A 479 -1.21 -33.04 25.67
CA LYS A 479 -2.47 -32.55 25.09
C LYS A 479 -3.37 -33.72 24.72
N ASN A 480 -4.56 -33.71 25.29
CA ASN A 480 -5.64 -34.66 25.04
C ASN A 480 -6.82 -33.93 24.37
N ARG A 481 -7.66 -34.67 23.65
CA ARG A 481 -8.93 -34.18 23.08
C ARG A 481 -10.07 -34.88 23.79
N GLU A 482 -11.04 -34.10 24.25
CA GLU A 482 -12.28 -34.59 24.84
C GLU A 482 -13.29 -34.99 23.76
N GLU A 483 -14.33 -35.74 24.15
CA GLU A 483 -15.39 -36.22 23.24
C GLU A 483 -16.16 -35.08 22.54
N ASP A 484 -16.19 -33.89 23.15
CA ASP A 484 -16.83 -32.67 22.61
C ASP A 484 -15.92 -31.86 21.66
N GLY A 485 -14.70 -32.35 21.39
CA GLY A 485 -13.71 -31.70 20.52
C GLY A 485 -12.85 -30.63 21.20
N THR A 486 -13.06 -30.35 22.50
CA THR A 486 -12.20 -29.43 23.25
C THR A 486 -10.84 -30.05 23.60
N SER A 487 -9.81 -29.22 23.78
CA SER A 487 -8.46 -29.70 24.12
C SER A 487 -8.19 -29.57 25.63
N ARG A 488 -7.82 -30.68 26.28
CA ARG A 488 -7.39 -30.74 27.67
C ARG A 488 -5.86 -30.85 27.74
N TYR A 489 -5.23 -30.14 28.68
CA TYR A 489 -3.79 -30.21 28.92
C TYR A 489 -3.50 -30.79 30.30
N ASP A 490 -2.67 -31.84 30.37
CA ASP A 490 -2.35 -32.55 31.60
C ASP A 490 -0.85 -32.43 31.89
N PHE A 491 -0.48 -32.30 33.17
CA PHE A 491 0.93 -32.29 33.60
C PHE A 491 1.30 -33.62 34.27
N GLN A 492 2.36 -34.28 33.83
CA GLN A 492 2.81 -35.57 34.37
C GLN A 492 4.25 -35.47 34.89
N TYR A 493 4.48 -35.97 36.10
CA TYR A 493 5.81 -36.07 36.71
C TYR A 493 6.03 -37.44 37.36
N LYS A 494 7.28 -37.79 37.69
CA LYS A 494 7.62 -39.04 38.41
C LYS A 494 7.74 -38.77 39.91
N ASN A 495 7.05 -39.55 40.73
CA ASN A 495 7.18 -39.47 42.19
C ASN A 495 8.54 -40.02 42.69
N LYS A 496 8.88 -39.82 43.97
CA LYS A 496 10.14 -40.32 44.58
C LYS A 496 10.35 -41.84 44.48
N ARG A 497 9.31 -42.60 44.13
CA ARG A 497 9.35 -44.07 43.93
C ARG A 497 9.37 -44.47 42.44
N GLY A 498 9.46 -43.50 41.53
CA GLY A 498 9.52 -43.71 40.09
C GLY A 498 8.16 -43.88 39.39
N TYR A 499 7.04 -43.82 40.11
CA TYR A 499 5.72 -43.94 39.50
C TYR A 499 5.25 -42.61 38.90
N LYS A 500 4.52 -42.70 37.78
CA LYS A 500 3.92 -41.55 37.11
C LYS A 500 2.76 -40.99 37.94
N THR A 501 2.73 -39.68 38.11
CA THR A 501 1.62 -38.93 38.71
C THR A 501 1.18 -37.88 37.70
N THR A 502 -0.11 -37.89 37.35
CA THR A 502 -0.70 -36.97 36.37
C THR A 502 -1.66 -36.02 37.06
N ILE A 503 -1.56 -34.74 36.72
CA ILE A 503 -2.48 -33.67 37.10
C ILE A 503 -3.27 -33.32 35.84
N GLU A 504 -4.54 -33.67 35.83
CA GLU A 504 -5.41 -33.43 34.68
C GLU A 504 -5.96 -32.01 34.66
N GLY A 505 -6.18 -31.46 33.46
CA GLY A 505 -6.88 -30.19 33.27
C GLY A 505 -6.11 -28.96 33.75
N LEU A 506 -4.80 -28.92 33.53
CA LEU A 506 -3.90 -27.82 33.89
C LEU A 506 -4.45 -26.44 33.43
N SER A 507 -5.01 -26.37 32.21
CA SER A 507 -5.61 -25.14 31.65
C SER A 507 -6.91 -24.70 32.33
N HIS A 508 -7.63 -25.62 32.98
CA HIS A 508 -8.91 -25.35 33.65
C HIS A 508 -8.75 -25.05 35.14
N LYS A 509 -7.53 -25.25 35.67
CA LYS A 509 -7.20 -25.03 37.09
C LYS A 509 -6.69 -23.62 37.40
N PHE A 510 -6.49 -22.79 36.37
CA PHE A 510 -6.09 -21.40 36.54
C PHE A 510 -7.26 -20.46 36.32
N ASN A 511 -7.23 -19.31 37.01
CA ASN A 511 -8.18 -18.23 36.78
C ASN A 511 -8.19 -17.86 35.27
N PRO A 512 -9.39 -17.75 34.64
CA PRO A 512 -9.54 -17.46 33.22
C PRO A 512 -8.76 -16.23 32.73
N GLU A 513 -8.58 -15.22 33.57
CA GLU A 513 -7.84 -14.01 33.23
C GLU A 513 -6.36 -14.29 32.95
N TYR A 514 -5.65 -14.93 33.88
CA TYR A 514 -4.24 -15.31 33.70
C TYR A 514 -4.05 -16.31 32.57
N TRP A 515 -5.02 -17.21 32.39
CA TRP A 515 -4.99 -18.18 31.29
C TRP A 515 -5.05 -17.53 29.91
N ASN A 516 -5.84 -16.47 29.73
CA ASN A 516 -5.91 -15.75 28.46
C ASN A 516 -4.59 -15.08 28.11
N TYR A 517 -3.89 -14.49 29.09
CA TYR A 517 -2.56 -13.93 28.85
C TYR A 517 -1.49 -15.02 28.64
N ALA A 518 -1.57 -16.14 29.36
CA ALA A 518 -0.69 -17.28 29.13
C ALA A 518 -0.85 -17.86 27.71
N LYS A 519 -2.08 -17.91 27.18
CA LYS A 519 -2.37 -18.25 25.78
C LYS A 519 -1.74 -17.27 24.80
N LEU A 520 -1.82 -15.96 25.07
CA LEU A 520 -1.21 -14.93 24.24
C LEU A 520 0.32 -15.10 24.19
N ILE A 521 0.95 -15.25 25.34
CA ILE A 521 2.40 -15.47 25.45
C ILE A 521 2.80 -16.77 24.74
N SER A 522 2.04 -17.85 24.95
CA SER A 522 2.25 -19.11 24.24
C SER A 522 2.05 -18.96 22.72
N GLY A 523 1.18 -18.06 22.27
CA GLY A 523 1.07 -17.70 20.85
C GLY A 523 2.36 -17.08 20.33
N THR A 524 2.90 -16.09 21.06
CA THR A 524 4.15 -15.41 20.65
C THR A 524 5.35 -16.36 20.61
N LEU A 525 5.45 -17.29 21.55
CA LEU A 525 6.50 -18.31 21.59
C LEU A 525 6.37 -19.30 20.41
N ARG A 526 5.14 -19.78 20.13
CA ARG A 526 4.87 -20.70 19.02
C ARG A 526 5.14 -20.12 17.64
N HIS A 527 5.02 -18.80 17.48
CA HIS A 527 5.34 -18.11 16.25
C HIS A 527 6.83 -17.72 16.14
N GLY A 528 7.71 -18.32 16.94
CA GLY A 528 9.16 -18.15 16.82
C GLY A 528 9.67 -16.76 17.25
N MET A 529 8.88 -15.98 17.99
CA MET A 529 9.37 -14.69 18.48
C MET A 529 10.57 -14.91 19.42
N PRO A 530 11.73 -14.25 19.18
CA PRO A 530 12.89 -14.41 20.05
C PRO A 530 12.54 -14.13 21.52
N ILE A 531 13.01 -14.99 22.43
CA ILE A 531 12.64 -14.96 23.86
C ILE A 531 12.88 -13.59 24.51
N VAL A 532 13.92 -12.85 24.08
CA VAL A 532 14.19 -11.48 24.55
C VAL A 532 13.05 -10.53 24.18
N LYS A 533 12.54 -10.61 22.94
CA LYS A 533 11.39 -9.78 22.49
C LYS A 533 10.10 -10.18 23.19
N VAL A 534 9.92 -11.46 23.49
CA VAL A 534 8.77 -11.94 24.28
C VAL A 534 8.81 -11.37 25.69
N VAL A 535 9.98 -11.37 26.34
CA VAL A 535 10.17 -10.77 27.66
C VAL A 535 9.93 -9.25 27.63
N ASP A 536 10.42 -8.54 26.61
CA ASP A 536 10.19 -7.10 26.44
C ASP A 536 8.70 -6.79 26.24
N LEU A 537 8.01 -7.59 25.41
CA LEU A 537 6.58 -7.49 25.20
C LEU A 537 5.81 -7.66 26.53
N ILE A 538 6.11 -8.69 27.30
CA ILE A 538 5.47 -8.95 28.61
C ILE A 538 5.70 -7.77 29.57
N ASN A 539 6.93 -7.23 29.62
CA ASN A 539 7.23 -6.09 30.50
C ASN A 539 6.44 -4.83 30.10
N SER A 540 6.20 -4.63 28.80
CA SER A 540 5.47 -3.47 28.25
C SER A 540 3.95 -3.49 28.52
N LEU A 541 3.36 -4.66 28.84
CA LEU A 541 1.91 -4.78 29.10
C LEU A 541 1.49 -3.95 30.32
N GLN A 542 0.58 -3.00 30.17
CA GLN A 542 -0.06 -2.33 31.31
C GLN A 542 -1.43 -2.94 31.56
N LEU A 543 -1.56 -3.70 32.64
CA LEU A 543 -2.77 -4.46 32.96
C LEU A 543 -3.52 -3.78 34.11
N GLU A 544 -4.85 -3.86 34.13
CA GLU A 544 -5.65 -3.28 35.21
C GLU A 544 -5.59 -4.17 36.46
N GLY A 545 -5.01 -3.66 37.55
CA GLY A 545 -4.88 -4.36 38.83
C GLY A 545 -3.44 -4.62 39.28
N GLU A 546 -3.20 -4.55 40.58
CA GLU A 546 -1.85 -4.67 41.16
C GLU A 546 -1.33 -6.11 41.12
N SER A 547 -2.19 -7.11 41.41
CA SER A 547 -1.83 -8.54 41.39
C SER A 547 -1.37 -8.99 39.99
N ILE A 548 -2.11 -8.64 38.94
CA ILE A 548 -1.76 -9.03 37.56
C ILE A 548 -0.48 -8.33 37.04
N ASN A 549 -0.22 -7.10 37.47
CA ASN A 549 1.04 -6.41 37.16
C ASN A 549 2.24 -7.05 37.86
N THR A 550 2.07 -7.61 39.06
CA THR A 550 3.14 -8.37 39.69
C THR A 550 3.34 -9.74 39.04
N TRP A 551 2.24 -10.40 38.64
CA TRP A 551 2.26 -11.68 37.92
C TRP A 551 3.06 -11.58 36.61
N LYS A 552 2.82 -10.58 35.75
CA LYS A 552 3.57 -10.42 34.49
C LYS A 552 5.08 -10.33 34.72
N ASN A 553 5.52 -9.67 35.80
CA ASN A 553 6.93 -9.54 36.14
C ASN A 553 7.53 -10.91 36.54
N GLY A 554 6.74 -11.75 37.20
CA GLY A 554 7.11 -13.13 37.52
C GLY A 554 7.26 -14.01 36.28
N VAL A 555 6.31 -13.91 35.35
CA VAL A 555 6.35 -14.64 34.07
C VAL A 555 7.55 -14.20 33.21
N ALA A 556 7.79 -12.89 33.11
CA ALA A 556 8.97 -12.35 32.43
C ALA A 556 10.28 -12.92 33.01
N ARG A 557 10.41 -12.99 34.35
CA ARG A 557 11.58 -13.60 35.00
C ARG A 557 11.69 -15.10 34.75
N ALA A 558 10.58 -15.82 34.70
CA ALA A 558 10.56 -17.26 34.43
C ALA A 558 11.09 -17.56 33.01
N LEU A 559 10.62 -16.81 32.02
CA LEU A 559 11.05 -16.94 30.62
C LEU A 559 12.48 -16.43 30.39
N LYS A 560 12.94 -15.44 31.18
CA LYS A 560 14.30 -14.90 31.07
C LYS A 560 15.40 -15.95 31.31
N ARG A 561 15.10 -17.03 32.03
CA ARG A 561 16.03 -18.15 32.27
C ARG A 561 16.46 -18.89 31.00
N PHE A 562 15.67 -18.74 29.93
CA PHE A 562 15.90 -19.38 28.63
C PHE A 562 16.56 -18.43 27.63
N VAL A 563 16.95 -17.23 28.05
CA VAL A 563 17.78 -16.34 27.23
C VAL A 563 19.20 -16.92 27.20
N THR A 564 19.68 -17.28 26.02
CA THR A 564 21.05 -17.78 25.82
C THR A 564 22.09 -16.77 26.29
N ASP A 565 23.09 -17.24 27.04
CA ASP A 565 24.21 -16.41 27.47
C ASP A 565 24.99 -15.88 26.26
N GLY A 566 25.32 -14.59 26.30
CA GLY A 566 25.96 -13.86 25.20
C GLY A 566 25.01 -13.17 24.23
N THR A 567 23.69 -13.28 24.41
CA THR A 567 22.71 -12.57 23.56
C THR A 567 22.83 -11.05 23.73
N GLU A 568 23.07 -10.32 22.64
CA GLU A 568 23.20 -8.86 22.64
C GLU A 568 21.85 -8.16 22.86
N ALA A 569 21.77 -7.28 23.86
CA ALA A 569 20.59 -6.47 24.13
C ALA A 569 20.57 -5.22 23.23
N LYS A 570 20.16 -5.40 21.98
CA LYS A 570 20.05 -4.29 21.01
C LYS A 570 19.03 -3.25 21.48
N GLY A 571 19.47 -2.00 21.66
CA GLY A 571 18.61 -0.86 21.99
C GLY A 571 18.60 -0.44 23.47
N GLN A 572 19.27 -1.18 24.37
CA GLN A 572 19.45 -0.77 25.76
C GLN A 572 20.84 -0.13 25.97
N LYS A 573 20.94 0.82 26.90
CA LYS A 573 22.20 1.45 27.30
C LYS A 573 22.53 1.08 28.75
N CYS A 574 23.81 0.87 29.03
CA CYS A 574 24.30 0.60 30.37
C CYS A 574 24.01 1.80 31.26
N ASP A 575 23.34 1.59 32.39
CA ASP A 575 23.02 2.66 33.33
C ASP A 575 24.28 3.27 33.99
N ASN A 576 25.40 2.55 33.98
CA ASN A 576 26.67 2.99 34.58
C ASN A 576 27.61 3.70 33.59
N CYS A 577 27.75 3.19 32.35
CA CYS A 577 28.70 3.74 31.38
C CYS A 577 28.07 4.17 30.05
N THR A 578 26.75 4.10 29.91
CA THR A 578 25.97 4.42 28.69
C THR A 578 26.30 3.61 27.43
N SER A 579 27.20 2.62 27.54
CA SER A 579 27.51 1.70 26.45
C SER A 579 26.30 0.89 26.01
N THR A 580 26.21 0.64 24.70
CA THR A 580 25.23 -0.26 24.07
C THR A 580 25.69 -1.72 24.04
N ASN A 581 26.89 -2.02 24.55
CA ASN A 581 27.52 -3.34 24.54
C ASN A 581 27.07 -4.17 25.76
N LEU A 582 25.77 -4.45 25.81
CA LEU A 582 25.12 -5.20 26.88
C LEU A 582 24.81 -6.60 26.40
N ILE A 583 25.19 -7.61 27.19
CA ILE A 583 24.88 -9.01 26.93
C ILE A 583 24.10 -9.60 28.10
N TYR A 584 23.27 -10.61 27.81
CA TYR A 584 22.71 -11.44 28.87
C TYR A 584 23.74 -12.48 29.32
N GLN A 585 23.99 -12.58 30.62
CA GLN A 585 24.85 -13.59 31.25
C GLN A 585 24.17 -14.08 32.54
N GLU A 586 23.94 -15.38 32.66
CA GLU A 586 23.16 -16.03 33.72
C GLU A 586 21.77 -15.39 33.92
N GLY A 587 21.13 -14.96 32.82
CA GLY A 587 19.84 -14.28 32.84
C GLY A 587 19.87 -12.84 33.39
N CYS A 588 21.05 -12.26 33.64
CA CYS A 588 21.21 -10.85 33.99
C CYS A 588 21.84 -10.02 32.85
N LEU A 589 21.52 -8.72 32.80
CA LEU A 589 22.08 -7.80 31.81
C LEU A 589 23.43 -7.29 32.29
N THR A 590 24.50 -7.68 31.60
CA THR A 590 25.89 -7.37 31.94
C THR A 590 26.53 -6.50 30.86
N CYS A 591 27.15 -5.39 31.24
CA CYS A 591 27.89 -4.54 30.31
C CYS A 591 29.31 -5.08 30.10
N LYS A 592 29.69 -5.36 28.85
CA LYS A 592 31.06 -5.81 28.54
C LYS A 592 32.11 -4.73 28.75
N ASP A 593 31.72 -3.45 28.68
CA ASP A 593 32.69 -2.35 28.70
C ASP A 593 33.02 -1.89 30.13
N CYS A 594 32.08 -1.98 31.08
CA CYS A 594 32.32 -1.56 32.47
C CYS A 594 32.06 -2.65 33.52
N GLY A 595 31.61 -3.84 33.11
CA GLY A 595 31.37 -4.98 34.00
C GLY A 595 30.14 -4.85 34.90
N SER A 596 29.35 -3.77 34.80
CA SER A 596 28.16 -3.60 35.63
C SER A 596 27.07 -4.60 35.27
N SER A 597 26.52 -5.30 36.26
CA SER A 597 25.38 -6.20 36.15
C SER A 597 24.14 -5.59 36.80
N LYS A 598 22.98 -5.71 36.16
CA LYS A 598 21.71 -5.17 36.71
C LYS A 598 21.19 -5.92 37.95
N CYS A 599 21.78 -7.05 38.29
CA CYS A 599 21.33 -7.94 39.36
C CYS A 599 22.27 -7.96 40.57
N GLY A 600 23.34 -7.15 40.55
CA GLY A 600 24.35 -7.06 41.60
C GLY A 600 25.66 -6.48 41.08
#